data_AF-A0A970LMD6-F1
#
_entry.id   AF-A0A970LMD6-F1
#
_cell.length_a   1.000
_cell.length_b   1.000
_cell.length_c   1.000
_cell.angle_alpha   90.00
_cell.angle_beta   90.00
_cell.angle_gamma   90.00
#
_symmetry.space_group_name_H-M   'P 1'
#
loop_
_entity.id
_entity.type
_entity.pdbx_description
1 polymer ?
#
loop_
_entity_poly.entity_id
_entity_poly.type
_entity_poly.pdbx_seq_one_letter_code
_entity_poly.pdbx_strand_id
1 'polypeptide(L)'
;MKELPLNILFGAADSFEGLKFNVLKSHYPNLKSLQEFLTSDNYIGKIRLDIESDHEDLSASELFTAAKQVLDEVSRYILSIKQEYEGSREFYDKPVRDVLRDKKIYLAEKEGDYGLGYAQSELQGPLAINLKQEDWYVYNDNYGTSEEKAFVKYFSHLIDEIKKQYEEIYLVRNERIADLAIYSFDTGERFEPDYLLFLRKKHADGYEQEQIYIEPKGSHLLEKDAWKEALLLRIEEEGIPCKKYADDNQYRVIGLPFFNEEYRLAELEKAMESFITTL
;
A
#
# COMPACT_ATOMS: atom_id res chain seq x y z
N MET A 1 -11.54 -21.80 29.80
CA MET A 1 -11.83 -20.39 30.13
C MET A 1 -13.29 -20.17 30.44
N LYS A 2 -14.22 -20.34 29.48
CA LYS A 2 -15.66 -20.03 29.68
C LYS A 2 -16.38 -20.81 30.79
N GLU A 3 -15.79 -21.90 31.27
CA GLU A 3 -16.32 -22.74 32.36
C GLU A 3 -15.94 -22.24 33.75
N LEU A 4 -14.98 -21.30 33.85
CA LEU A 4 -14.61 -20.70 35.14
C LEU A 4 -15.69 -19.73 35.63
N PRO A 5 -15.89 -19.60 36.95
CA PRO A 5 -16.82 -18.61 37.51
C PRO A 5 -16.47 -17.19 37.05
N LEU A 6 -17.48 -16.42 36.64
CA LEU A 6 -17.29 -15.07 36.11
C LEU A 6 -16.55 -14.15 37.07
N ASN A 7 -16.83 -14.22 38.37
CA ASN A 7 -16.13 -13.42 39.38
C ASN A 7 -14.63 -13.71 39.44
N ILE A 8 -14.21 -14.95 39.17
CA ILE A 8 -12.80 -15.34 39.09
C ILE A 8 -12.17 -14.77 37.81
N LEU A 9 -12.85 -14.92 36.68
CA LEU A 9 -12.38 -14.39 35.39
C LEU A 9 -12.22 -12.87 35.42
N PHE A 10 -13.22 -12.13 35.90
CA PHE A 10 -13.16 -10.67 36.02
C PHE A 10 -12.05 -10.24 36.99
N GLY A 11 -11.99 -10.83 38.18
CA GLY A 11 -10.96 -10.48 39.16
C GLY A 11 -9.55 -10.77 38.66
N ALA A 12 -9.35 -11.85 37.90
CA ALA A 12 -8.05 -12.16 37.31
C ALA A 12 -7.70 -11.19 36.17
N ALA A 13 -8.66 -10.88 35.30
CA ALA A 13 -8.48 -9.94 34.18
C ALA A 13 -8.11 -8.53 34.65
N ASP A 14 -8.67 -8.06 35.78
CA ASP A 14 -8.37 -6.75 36.38
C ASP A 14 -6.89 -6.59 36.77
N SER A 15 -6.13 -7.69 36.86
CA SER A 15 -4.69 -7.67 37.15
C SER A 15 -3.83 -7.22 35.96
N PHE A 16 -4.39 -7.08 34.76
CA PHE A 16 -3.62 -6.89 33.53
C PHE A 16 -4.09 -5.69 32.71
N GLU A 17 -3.16 -4.81 32.33
CA GLU A 17 -3.49 -3.62 31.55
C GLU A 17 -4.05 -3.94 30.17
N GLY A 18 -3.53 -4.98 29.51
CA GLY A 18 -3.98 -5.41 28.18
C GLY A 18 -5.42 -5.94 28.15
N LEU A 19 -6.01 -6.25 29.31
CA LEU A 19 -7.37 -6.76 29.43
C LEU A 19 -8.38 -5.70 29.88
N LYS A 20 -7.96 -4.45 30.11
CA LYS A 20 -8.90 -3.35 30.33
C LYS A 20 -9.79 -3.19 29.10
N PHE A 21 -11.09 -3.02 29.31
CA PHE A 21 -12.05 -3.05 28.19
C PHE A 21 -11.77 -1.98 27.12
N ASN A 22 -11.28 -0.79 27.49
CA ASN A 22 -10.89 0.23 26.52
C ASN A 22 -9.70 -0.21 25.63
N VAL A 23 -8.73 -0.95 26.18
CA VAL A 23 -7.61 -1.53 25.44
C VAL A 23 -8.10 -2.66 24.55
N LEU A 24 -8.92 -3.57 25.07
CA LEU A 24 -9.55 -4.60 24.25
C LEU A 24 -10.36 -4.01 23.09
N LYS A 25 -11.12 -2.94 23.35
CA LYS A 25 -11.95 -2.27 22.36
C LYS A 25 -11.13 -1.58 21.26
N SER A 26 -9.92 -1.09 21.56
CA SER A 26 -9.03 -0.52 20.54
C SER A 26 -8.46 -1.57 19.59
N HIS A 27 -8.24 -2.80 20.07
CA HIS A 27 -7.77 -3.91 19.22
C HIS A 27 -8.90 -4.72 18.57
N TYR A 28 -10.09 -4.75 19.19
CA TYR A 28 -11.26 -5.49 18.72
C TYR A 28 -12.49 -4.56 18.64
N PRO A 29 -12.64 -3.74 17.59
CA PRO A 29 -13.69 -2.72 17.50
C PRO A 29 -15.12 -3.26 17.61
N ASN A 30 -15.35 -4.50 17.19
CA ASN A 30 -16.66 -5.15 17.25
C ASN A 30 -16.99 -5.78 18.63
N LEU A 31 -16.03 -5.83 19.56
CA LEU A 31 -16.22 -6.40 20.89
C LEU A 31 -17.21 -5.57 21.71
N LYS A 32 -18.24 -6.19 22.29
CA LYS A 32 -19.32 -5.50 23.02
C LYS A 32 -19.05 -5.36 24.51
N SER A 33 -18.32 -6.30 25.11
CA SER A 33 -18.03 -6.29 26.56
C SER A 33 -16.82 -7.13 26.93
N LEU A 34 -16.26 -6.90 28.12
CA LEU A 34 -15.22 -7.77 28.69
C LEU A 34 -15.76 -9.20 28.94
N GLN A 35 -17.04 -9.34 29.30
CA GLN A 35 -17.67 -10.66 29.45
C GLN A 35 -17.63 -11.44 28.15
N GLU A 36 -18.01 -10.80 27.04
CA GLU A 36 -17.97 -11.43 25.71
C GLU A 36 -16.55 -11.88 25.36
N PHE A 37 -15.54 -11.06 25.64
CA PHE A 37 -14.15 -11.41 25.39
C PHE A 37 -13.75 -12.68 26.16
N LEU A 38 -14.11 -12.76 27.45
CA LEU A 38 -13.71 -13.84 28.36
C LEU A 38 -14.46 -15.15 28.10
N THR A 39 -15.72 -15.11 27.64
CA THR A 39 -16.58 -16.30 27.57
C THR A 39 -16.97 -16.73 26.16
N SER A 40 -16.88 -15.85 25.16
CA SER A 40 -17.30 -16.17 23.79
C SER A 40 -16.28 -17.05 23.06
N ASP A 41 -16.81 -17.95 22.25
CA ASP A 41 -16.06 -18.85 21.39
C ASP A 41 -15.37 -18.13 20.21
N ASN A 42 -15.74 -16.89 19.94
CA ASN A 42 -15.09 -16.01 18.95
C ASN A 42 -13.86 -15.28 19.51
N TYR A 43 -13.65 -15.37 20.84
CA TYR A 43 -12.51 -14.78 21.55
C TYR A 43 -11.84 -15.87 22.38
N ILE A 44 -11.50 -15.62 23.63
CA ILE A 44 -10.70 -16.54 24.45
C ILE A 44 -11.53 -17.60 25.18
N GLY A 45 -12.85 -17.64 25.00
CA GLY A 45 -13.74 -18.59 25.69
C GLY A 45 -13.39 -20.06 25.45
N LYS A 46 -12.88 -20.39 24.26
CA LYS A 46 -12.45 -21.74 23.84
C LYS A 46 -11.10 -22.20 24.41
N ILE A 47 -10.31 -21.30 25.01
CA ILE A 47 -9.04 -21.69 25.62
C ILE A 47 -9.34 -22.70 26.74
N ARG A 48 -8.77 -23.90 26.63
CA ARG A 48 -8.89 -24.95 27.65
C ARG A 48 -7.81 -24.75 28.71
N LEU A 49 -8.19 -24.97 29.97
CA LEU A 49 -7.26 -24.95 31.10
C LEU A 49 -7.19 -26.35 31.64
N ASP A 50 -6.02 -26.98 31.50
CA ASP A 50 -5.73 -28.26 32.10
C ASP A 50 -4.99 -27.99 33.42
N ILE A 51 -5.64 -28.27 34.54
CA ILE A 51 -5.10 -28.03 35.90
C ILE A 51 -4.77 -29.37 36.52
N GLU A 52 -3.48 -29.58 36.83
CA GLU A 52 -3.02 -30.73 37.59
C GLU A 52 -3.11 -30.43 39.09
N SER A 53 -3.78 -31.30 39.85
CA SER A 53 -4.05 -31.13 41.28
C SER A 53 -4.10 -32.49 41.97
N ASP A 54 -3.75 -32.53 43.25
CA ASP A 54 -3.84 -33.70 44.13
C ASP A 54 -5.24 -33.94 44.72
N HIS A 55 -6.15 -32.97 44.56
CA HIS A 55 -7.58 -33.05 44.89
C HIS A 55 -8.46 -32.61 43.71
N GLU A 56 -9.65 -33.21 43.60
CA GLU A 56 -10.63 -32.91 42.54
C GLU A 56 -11.29 -31.53 42.72
N ASP A 57 -11.59 -31.13 43.97
CA ASP A 57 -12.25 -29.87 44.27
C ASP A 57 -11.24 -28.73 44.43
N LEU A 58 -11.08 -27.94 43.37
CA LEU A 58 -10.22 -26.76 43.40
C LEU A 58 -10.88 -25.61 44.16
N SER A 59 -10.10 -24.95 45.01
CA SER A 59 -10.49 -23.71 45.67
C SER A 59 -10.57 -22.54 44.68
N ALA A 60 -11.33 -21.51 45.06
CA ALA A 60 -11.42 -20.26 44.30
C ALA A 60 -10.03 -19.61 44.08
N SER A 61 -9.10 -19.77 45.03
CA SER A 61 -7.75 -19.22 44.92
C SER A 61 -6.90 -19.95 43.87
N GLU A 62 -7.05 -21.28 43.77
CA GLU A 62 -6.35 -22.09 42.76
C GLU A 62 -6.89 -21.77 41.36
N LEU A 63 -8.22 -21.70 41.20
CA LEU A 63 -8.85 -21.29 39.94
C LEU A 63 -8.44 -19.88 39.52
N PHE A 64 -8.35 -18.94 40.47
CA PHE A 64 -7.88 -17.58 40.22
C PHE A 64 -6.44 -17.56 39.73
N THR A 65 -5.57 -18.36 40.36
CA THR A 65 -4.15 -18.45 39.99
C THR A 65 -3.99 -19.02 38.59
N ALA A 66 -4.71 -20.10 38.27
CA ALA A 66 -4.70 -20.71 36.94
C ALA A 66 -5.23 -19.74 35.86
N ALA A 67 -6.34 -19.04 36.13
CA ALA A 67 -6.88 -18.02 35.24
C ALA A 67 -5.87 -16.90 34.98
N LYS A 68 -5.18 -16.44 36.04
CA LYS A 68 -4.19 -15.37 35.96
C LYS A 68 -3.00 -15.75 35.07
N GLN A 69 -2.52 -16.99 35.11
CA GLN A 69 -1.42 -17.45 34.26
C GLN A 69 -1.77 -17.36 32.77
N VAL A 70 -2.94 -17.88 32.39
CA VAL A 70 -3.42 -17.82 31.00
C VAL A 70 -3.68 -16.38 30.56
N LEU A 71 -4.29 -15.58 31.42
CA LEU A 71 -4.62 -14.19 31.12
C LEU A 71 -3.38 -13.29 31.01
N ASP A 72 -2.27 -13.62 31.67
CA ASP A 72 -0.98 -12.94 31.47
C ASP A 72 -0.46 -13.12 30.03
N GLU A 73 -0.49 -14.35 29.52
CA GLU A 73 -0.09 -14.64 28.14
C GLU A 73 -0.99 -13.95 27.12
N VAL A 74 -2.31 -14.02 27.34
CA VAL A 74 -3.30 -13.32 26.50
C VAL A 74 -3.05 -11.81 26.53
N SER A 75 -2.82 -11.22 27.71
CA SER A 75 -2.54 -9.79 27.84
C SER A 75 -1.26 -9.40 27.10
N ARG A 76 -0.19 -10.19 27.21
CA ARG A 76 1.06 -9.95 26.49
C ARG A 76 0.87 -10.01 24.98
N TYR A 77 0.08 -10.97 24.49
CA TYR A 77 -0.26 -11.05 23.07
C TYR A 77 -1.05 -9.82 22.61
N ILE A 78 -2.09 -9.40 23.34
CA ILE A 78 -2.90 -8.23 22.97
C ILE A 78 -2.04 -6.96 22.92
N LEU A 79 -1.19 -6.74 23.93
CA LEU A 79 -0.28 -5.59 23.95
C LEU A 79 0.77 -5.63 22.84
N SER A 80 1.03 -6.80 22.24
CA SER A 80 1.92 -6.95 21.09
C SER A 80 1.24 -6.67 19.75
N ILE A 81 -0.10 -6.61 19.71
CA ILE A 81 -0.85 -6.26 18.50
C ILE A 81 -0.52 -4.80 18.16
N LYS A 82 0.22 -4.60 17.07
CA LYS A 82 0.43 -3.26 16.54
C LYS A 82 -0.89 -2.78 15.97
N GLN A 83 -1.28 -1.54 16.27
CA GLN A 83 -2.44 -0.91 15.64
C GLN A 83 -2.15 -0.84 14.13
N GLU A 84 -2.81 -1.69 13.36
CA GLU A 84 -2.80 -1.65 11.90
C GLU A 84 -3.63 -0.44 11.50
N TYR A 85 -2.94 0.64 11.14
CA TYR A 85 -3.59 1.70 10.37
C TYR A 85 -3.95 1.10 9.02
N GLU A 86 -5.08 1.47 8.44
CA GLU A 86 -5.40 1.15 7.05
C GLU A 86 -5.16 2.38 6.16
N GLY A 87 -4.88 2.14 4.89
CA GLY A 87 -4.81 3.17 3.87
C GLY A 87 -6.20 3.68 3.52
N SER A 88 -6.35 4.99 3.38
CA SER A 88 -7.59 5.59 2.89
C SER A 88 -7.83 5.20 1.43
N ARG A 89 -9.08 4.90 1.10
CA ARG A 89 -9.56 4.78 -0.29
C ARG A 89 -9.84 6.13 -0.93
N GLU A 90 -9.90 7.21 -0.14
CA GLU A 90 -10.15 8.57 -0.61
C GLU A 90 -8.86 9.26 -1.06
N PHE A 91 -8.85 9.76 -2.30
CA PHE A 91 -7.71 10.46 -2.91
C PHE A 91 -8.05 11.95 -3.05
N TYR A 92 -7.47 12.78 -2.20
CA TYR A 92 -7.71 14.22 -2.18
C TYR A 92 -6.77 14.98 -3.12
N ASP A 93 -7.32 15.95 -3.85
CA ASP A 93 -6.56 16.76 -4.78
C ASP A 93 -5.47 17.62 -4.11
N LYS A 94 -4.31 17.71 -4.76
CA LYS A 94 -3.24 18.67 -4.43
C LYS A 94 -2.66 19.27 -5.72
N PRO A 95 -2.39 20.58 -5.75
CA PRO A 95 -1.68 21.18 -6.88
C PRO A 95 -0.28 20.58 -7.04
N VAL A 96 0.06 20.15 -8.26
CA VAL A 96 1.38 19.57 -8.59
C VAL A 96 2.54 20.47 -8.14
N ARG A 97 2.40 21.79 -8.30
CA ARG A 97 3.40 22.78 -7.87
C ARG A 97 3.70 22.81 -6.36
N ASP A 98 2.77 22.32 -5.55
CA ASP A 98 2.92 22.29 -4.08
C ASP A 98 3.67 21.01 -3.65
N VAL A 99 3.61 19.96 -4.49
CA VAL A 99 4.13 18.61 -4.27
C VAL A 99 5.51 18.42 -4.94
N LEU A 100 5.63 18.70 -6.23
CA LEU A 100 6.87 18.58 -6.98
C LEU A 100 7.75 19.80 -6.74
N ARG A 101 8.98 19.55 -6.30
CA ARG A 101 9.98 20.58 -5.98
C ARG A 101 11.36 20.13 -6.42
N ASP A 102 12.25 21.08 -6.62
CA ASP A 102 13.65 20.79 -6.87
C ASP A 102 14.24 19.96 -5.72
N LYS A 103 14.67 18.74 -6.04
CA LYS A 103 15.27 17.80 -5.10
C LYS A 103 16.69 17.47 -5.56
N LYS A 104 17.64 17.59 -4.63
CA LYS A 104 18.98 17.04 -4.84
C LYS A 104 18.94 15.54 -4.61
N ILE A 105 19.37 14.79 -5.61
CA ILE A 105 19.52 13.34 -5.53
C ILE A 105 20.99 12.98 -5.38
N TYR A 106 21.26 11.87 -4.70
CA TYR A 106 22.58 11.28 -4.63
C TYR A 106 22.65 10.15 -5.64
N LEU A 107 23.57 10.27 -6.59
CA LEU A 107 23.82 9.23 -7.58
C LEU A 107 24.87 8.27 -7.02
N ALA A 108 24.64 6.97 -7.21
CA ALA A 108 25.63 5.95 -6.90
C ALA A 108 26.87 6.13 -7.80
N GLU A 109 28.00 5.58 -7.35
CA GLU A 109 29.14 5.40 -8.24
C GLU A 109 28.74 4.50 -9.41
N LYS A 110 29.25 4.84 -10.60
CA LYS A 110 28.94 4.12 -11.84
C LYS A 110 29.54 2.72 -11.77
N GLU A 111 28.71 1.72 -11.48
CA GLU A 111 29.06 0.29 -11.52
C GLU A 111 28.22 -0.44 -12.59
N GLY A 112 28.87 -1.28 -13.40
CA GLY A 112 28.23 -1.98 -14.53
C GLY A 112 27.92 -1.06 -15.73
N ASP A 113 27.08 -1.53 -16.66
CA ASP A 113 26.83 -0.84 -17.95
C ASP A 113 25.52 -0.02 -17.98
N TYR A 114 24.51 -0.33 -17.14
CA TYR A 114 23.15 0.21 -17.28
C TYR A 114 22.45 0.60 -15.96
N GLY A 115 23.17 0.56 -14.82
CA GLY A 115 22.61 0.71 -13.47
C GLY A 115 22.45 2.15 -12.98
N LEU A 116 22.25 2.29 -11.67
CA LEU A 116 22.18 3.57 -10.96
C LEU A 116 23.41 4.44 -11.25
N GLY A 117 23.21 5.75 -11.37
CA GLY A 117 24.29 6.71 -11.65
C GLY A 117 24.63 6.92 -13.13
N TYR A 118 24.13 6.07 -14.03
CA TYR A 118 24.15 6.34 -15.48
C TYR A 118 22.91 7.12 -15.90
N ALA A 119 23.13 8.28 -16.52
CA ALA A 119 22.08 9.00 -17.24
C ALA A 119 21.59 8.16 -18.41
N GLN A 120 20.28 7.97 -18.53
CA GLN A 120 19.70 7.18 -19.61
C GLN A 120 20.01 7.79 -21.00
N SER A 121 20.14 9.11 -21.09
CA SER A 121 20.54 9.78 -22.34
C SER A 121 21.99 9.57 -22.75
N GLU A 122 22.87 9.15 -21.83
CA GLU A 122 24.28 8.85 -22.10
C GLU A 122 24.50 7.37 -22.47
N LEU A 123 23.47 6.52 -22.36
CA LEU A 123 23.58 5.10 -22.67
C LEU A 123 23.71 4.84 -24.16
N GLN A 124 24.29 3.69 -24.49
CA GLN A 124 24.25 3.11 -25.83
C GLN A 124 23.37 1.85 -25.81
N GLY A 125 22.81 1.48 -26.97
CA GLY A 125 22.04 0.25 -27.11
C GLY A 125 20.54 0.41 -26.86
N PRO A 126 19.83 -0.68 -26.50
CA PRO A 126 18.36 -0.74 -26.57
C PRO A 126 17.65 0.19 -25.59
N LEU A 127 18.27 0.50 -24.45
CA LEU A 127 17.69 1.37 -23.43
C LEU A 127 17.96 2.87 -23.64
N ALA A 128 18.76 3.23 -24.66
CA ALA A 128 19.13 4.61 -24.92
C ALA A 128 17.92 5.44 -25.39
N ILE A 129 17.75 6.61 -24.79
CA ILE A 129 16.74 7.61 -25.16
C ILE A 129 17.19 9.02 -24.73
N ASN A 130 17.00 10.01 -25.60
CA ASN A 130 17.34 11.39 -25.30
C ASN A 130 16.16 12.14 -24.65
N LEU A 131 16.01 11.98 -23.34
CA LEU A 131 14.89 12.54 -22.56
C LEU A 131 14.81 14.07 -22.61
N LYS A 132 15.89 14.78 -22.95
CA LYS A 132 15.86 16.25 -23.10
C LYS A 132 14.99 16.72 -24.28
N GLN A 133 14.69 15.83 -25.22
CA GLN A 133 13.82 16.12 -26.37
C GLN A 133 12.38 15.62 -26.16
N GLU A 134 12.12 14.97 -25.02
CA GLU A 134 10.86 14.32 -24.71
C GLU A 134 10.03 15.21 -23.78
N ASP A 135 9.05 15.92 -24.33
CA ASP A 135 8.20 16.88 -23.62
C ASP A 135 7.28 16.24 -22.56
N TRP A 136 7.09 14.94 -22.65
CA TRP A 136 6.29 14.14 -21.73
C TRP A 136 7.06 13.68 -20.49
N TYR A 137 8.39 13.77 -20.44
CA TYR A 137 9.17 13.39 -19.27
C TYR A 137 9.53 14.63 -18.44
N VAL A 138 9.15 14.66 -17.16
CA VAL A 138 9.18 15.90 -16.37
C VAL A 138 10.58 16.36 -15.94
N TYR A 139 11.56 15.45 -15.89
CA TYR A 139 12.94 15.78 -15.50
C TYR A 139 13.89 15.83 -16.70
N ASN A 140 15.10 16.33 -16.49
CA ASN A 140 16.08 16.44 -17.57
C ASN A 140 16.63 15.08 -18.04
N ASP A 141 16.61 14.06 -17.18
CA ASP A 141 17.11 12.72 -17.47
C ASP A 141 16.62 11.70 -16.45
N ASN A 142 16.85 10.42 -16.71
CA ASN A 142 16.54 9.29 -15.84
C ASN A 142 17.83 8.62 -15.34
N TYR A 143 17.95 8.47 -14.02
CA TYR A 143 19.08 7.84 -13.35
C TYR A 143 18.70 6.56 -12.59
N GLY A 144 17.51 6.02 -12.87
CA GLY A 144 16.95 4.85 -12.20
C GLY A 144 17.68 3.53 -12.48
N THR A 145 17.14 2.43 -11.96
CA THR A 145 17.62 1.07 -12.21
C THR A 145 17.45 0.66 -13.68
N SER A 146 17.96 -0.52 -14.04
CA SER A 146 17.73 -1.10 -15.37
C SER A 146 16.24 -1.25 -15.70
N GLU A 147 15.44 -1.67 -14.72
CA GLU A 147 13.98 -1.84 -14.86
C GLU A 147 13.29 -0.49 -15.08
N GLU A 148 13.67 0.54 -14.31
CA GLU A 148 13.13 1.89 -14.49
C GLU A 148 13.49 2.47 -15.87
N LYS A 149 14.72 2.26 -16.34
CA LYS A 149 15.13 2.68 -17.69
C LYS A 149 14.40 1.91 -18.79
N ALA A 150 14.22 0.59 -18.61
CA ALA A 150 13.44 -0.24 -19.53
C ALA A 150 11.99 0.23 -19.63
N PHE A 151 11.35 0.56 -18.50
CA PHE A 151 10.00 1.12 -18.51
C PHE A 151 9.93 2.45 -19.29
N VAL A 152 10.84 3.41 -19.01
CA VAL A 152 10.86 4.69 -19.73
C VAL A 152 11.06 4.47 -21.24
N LYS A 153 11.91 3.51 -21.62
CA LYS A 153 12.13 3.16 -23.03
C LYS A 153 10.87 2.56 -23.65
N TYR A 154 10.25 1.59 -22.99
CA TYR A 154 8.97 1.00 -23.41
C TYR A 154 7.89 2.07 -23.60
N PHE A 155 7.70 2.93 -22.60
CA PHE A 155 6.70 3.99 -22.63
C PHE A 155 6.91 4.96 -23.78
N SER A 156 8.16 5.29 -24.13
CA SER A 156 8.46 6.16 -25.27
C SER A 156 7.90 5.64 -26.61
N HIS A 157 7.75 4.32 -26.76
CA HIS A 157 7.17 3.73 -27.96
C HIS A 157 5.64 3.85 -28.02
N LEU A 158 4.98 4.16 -26.90
CA LEU A 158 3.54 4.32 -26.80
C LEU A 158 3.09 5.78 -26.90
N ILE A 159 4.01 6.73 -26.71
CA ILE A 159 3.69 8.17 -26.63
C ILE A 159 2.90 8.67 -27.83
N ASP A 160 3.30 8.32 -29.05
CA ASP A 160 2.63 8.80 -30.26
C ASP A 160 1.18 8.32 -30.35
N GLU A 161 0.88 7.14 -29.83
CA GLU A 161 -0.48 6.60 -29.78
C GLU A 161 -1.29 7.24 -28.65
N ILE A 162 -0.71 7.42 -27.46
CA ILE A 162 -1.37 8.08 -26.32
C ILE A 162 -1.68 9.55 -26.67
N LYS A 163 -0.79 10.25 -27.39
CA LYS A 163 -0.99 11.63 -27.90
C LYS A 163 -2.20 11.78 -28.83
N LYS A 164 -2.73 10.69 -29.39
CA LYS A 164 -3.98 10.74 -30.18
C LYS A 164 -5.22 10.95 -29.32
N GLN A 165 -5.17 10.54 -28.05
CA GLN A 165 -6.28 10.64 -27.11
C GLN A 165 -6.12 11.76 -26.08
N TYR A 166 -4.88 12.03 -25.66
CA TYR A 166 -4.58 12.94 -24.56
C TYR A 166 -3.82 14.18 -25.05
N GLU A 167 -4.21 15.36 -24.57
CA GLU A 167 -3.59 16.65 -24.90
C GLU A 167 -2.39 16.97 -24.01
N GLU A 168 -2.39 16.49 -22.76
CA GLU A 168 -1.26 16.62 -21.84
C GLU A 168 -0.88 15.24 -21.31
N ILE A 169 0.42 14.97 -21.30
CA ILE A 169 1.02 13.70 -20.89
C ILE A 169 2.27 14.04 -20.10
N TYR A 170 2.32 13.64 -18.83
CA TYR A 170 3.48 13.86 -17.98
C TYR A 170 3.83 12.60 -17.20
N LEU A 171 4.96 11.98 -17.55
CA LEU A 171 5.58 10.92 -16.76
C LEU A 171 6.52 11.55 -15.73
N VAL A 172 6.19 11.37 -14.47
CA VAL A 172 6.93 11.89 -13.31
C VAL A 172 7.59 10.73 -12.58
N ARG A 173 8.92 10.73 -12.51
CA ARG A 173 9.66 9.85 -11.59
C ARG A 173 9.45 10.30 -10.14
N ASN A 174 9.07 9.38 -9.26
CA ASN A 174 8.94 9.66 -7.85
C ASN A 174 10.30 9.50 -7.16
N GLU A 175 10.98 10.62 -6.94
CA GLU A 175 12.23 10.64 -6.18
C GLU A 175 11.98 10.47 -4.67
N ARG A 176 11.07 9.59 -4.24
CA ARG A 176 10.64 9.41 -2.83
C ARG A 176 10.10 10.70 -2.21
N ILE A 177 9.18 11.35 -2.93
CA ILE A 177 8.45 12.53 -2.45
C ILE A 177 7.34 12.04 -1.52
N ALA A 178 7.35 12.50 -0.26
CA ALA A 178 6.45 11.97 0.76
C ALA A 178 4.95 12.17 0.44
N ASP A 179 4.61 13.26 -0.25
CA ASP A 179 3.26 13.55 -0.70
C ASP A 179 2.75 12.63 -1.83
N LEU A 180 3.65 11.89 -2.49
CA LEU A 180 3.30 10.91 -3.53
C LEU A 180 3.22 9.47 -2.99
N ALA A 181 3.48 9.27 -1.70
CA ALA A 181 3.34 7.96 -1.07
C ALA A 181 1.86 7.58 -0.92
N ILE A 182 1.56 6.31 -1.17
CA ILE A 182 0.27 5.69 -0.94
C ILE A 182 0.40 4.61 0.15
N TYR A 183 -0.73 4.15 0.68
CA TYR A 183 -0.75 3.20 1.79
C TYR A 183 -1.71 2.06 1.48
N SER A 184 -1.32 0.83 1.82
CA SER A 184 -2.16 -0.36 1.65
C SER A 184 -3.54 -0.17 2.27
N PHE A 185 -4.60 -0.40 1.51
CA PHE A 185 -5.99 -0.28 1.99
C PHE A 185 -6.34 -1.23 3.14
N ASP A 186 -5.54 -2.28 3.36
CA ASP A 186 -5.81 -3.26 4.42
C ASP A 186 -4.85 -3.09 5.61
N THR A 187 -3.56 -2.85 5.34
CA THR A 187 -2.50 -2.89 6.37
C THR A 187 -1.83 -1.55 6.65
N GLY A 188 -2.15 -0.52 5.85
CA GLY A 188 -1.52 0.81 5.95
C GLY A 188 -0.03 0.80 5.67
N GLU A 189 0.50 -0.28 5.09
CA GLU A 189 1.89 -0.35 4.65
C GLU A 189 2.18 0.73 3.62
N ARG A 190 3.20 1.53 3.89
CA ARG A 190 3.61 2.65 3.04
C ARG A 190 4.25 2.13 1.76
N PHE A 191 3.81 2.66 0.63
CA PHE A 191 4.35 2.39 -0.69
C PHE A 191 4.64 3.71 -1.42
N GLU A 192 5.80 3.78 -2.07
CA GLU A 192 6.23 4.92 -2.89
C GLU A 192 6.40 4.39 -4.33
N PRO A 193 5.37 4.48 -5.19
CA PRO A 193 5.46 4.01 -6.57
C PRO A 193 6.55 4.76 -7.33
N ASP A 194 7.33 4.06 -8.14
CA ASP A 194 8.47 4.64 -8.87
C ASP A 194 8.07 5.74 -9.87
N TYR A 195 6.91 5.60 -10.52
CA TYR A 195 6.42 6.57 -11.49
C TYR A 195 4.95 6.91 -11.29
N LEU A 196 4.61 8.17 -11.59
CA LEU A 196 3.25 8.63 -11.76
C LEU A 196 3.10 9.19 -13.17
N LEU A 197 2.10 8.71 -13.89
CA LEU A 197 1.71 9.22 -15.19
C LEU A 197 0.45 10.06 -15.05
N PHE A 198 0.52 11.32 -15.47
CA PHE A 198 -0.62 12.23 -15.55
C PHE A 198 -1.06 12.37 -17.00
N LEU A 199 -2.31 12.02 -17.27
CA LEU A 199 -2.94 12.18 -18.57
C LEU A 199 -4.09 13.18 -18.45
N ARG A 200 -4.20 14.11 -19.41
CA ARG A 200 -5.38 14.98 -19.54
C ARG A 200 -5.91 14.96 -20.97
N LYS A 201 -7.22 14.78 -21.10
CA LYS A 201 -7.94 15.01 -22.35
C LYS A 201 -9.11 15.96 -22.14
N LYS A 202 -9.45 16.70 -23.17
CA LYS A 202 -10.50 17.72 -23.13
C LYS A 202 -11.84 17.14 -23.58
N HIS A 203 -12.90 17.47 -22.86
CA HIS A 203 -14.29 17.19 -23.19
C HIS A 203 -15.05 18.49 -23.52
N ALA A 204 -16.30 18.37 -23.95
CA ALA A 204 -17.14 19.52 -24.29
C ALA A 204 -17.32 20.48 -23.10
N ASP A 205 -17.52 19.94 -21.89
CA ASP A 205 -17.87 20.69 -20.69
C ASP A 205 -16.77 20.65 -19.61
N GLY A 206 -15.55 20.18 -19.91
CA GLY A 206 -14.48 20.09 -18.92
C GLY A 206 -13.28 19.26 -19.39
N TYR A 207 -12.55 18.69 -18.43
CA TYR A 207 -11.41 17.80 -18.67
C TYR A 207 -11.60 16.46 -18.00
N GLU A 208 -11.00 15.42 -18.56
CA GLU A 208 -10.76 14.16 -17.87
C GLU A 208 -9.27 14.09 -17.54
N GLN A 209 -8.98 13.90 -16.25
CA GLN A 209 -7.64 13.80 -15.70
C GLN A 209 -7.44 12.42 -15.08
N GLU A 210 -6.37 11.75 -15.49
CA GLU A 210 -6.01 10.43 -14.98
C GLU A 210 -4.65 10.50 -14.30
N GLN A 211 -4.57 10.00 -13.08
CA GLN A 211 -3.33 9.78 -12.35
C GLN A 211 -3.08 8.28 -12.23
N ILE A 212 -2.01 7.82 -12.85
CA ILE A 212 -1.70 6.40 -12.99
C ILE A 212 -0.41 6.09 -12.22
N TYR A 213 -0.48 5.16 -11.28
CA TYR A 213 0.65 4.67 -10.50
C TYR A 213 1.33 3.49 -11.21
N ILE A 214 2.66 3.56 -11.34
CA ILE A 214 3.48 2.59 -12.07
C ILE A 214 4.67 2.17 -11.22
N GLU A 215 4.99 0.88 -11.23
CA GLU A 215 6.13 0.28 -10.54
C GLU A 215 6.85 -0.72 -11.47
N PRO A 216 8.02 -0.35 -12.03
CA PRO A 216 8.93 -1.30 -12.66
C PRO A 216 9.54 -2.26 -11.63
N LYS A 217 9.64 -3.55 -11.99
CA LYS A 217 10.09 -4.58 -11.05
C LYS A 217 10.98 -5.65 -11.65
N GLY A 218 12.08 -5.93 -10.96
CA GLY A 218 12.95 -7.07 -11.27
C GLY A 218 12.28 -8.39 -10.84
N SER A 219 12.45 -9.44 -11.64
CA SER A 219 11.76 -10.72 -11.46
C SER A 219 11.93 -11.35 -10.08
N HIS A 220 13.12 -11.19 -9.49
CA HIS A 220 13.46 -11.69 -8.16
C HIS A 220 12.72 -11.00 -7.00
N LEU A 221 12.05 -9.87 -7.24
CA LEU A 221 11.28 -9.12 -6.24
C LEU A 221 9.77 -9.32 -6.36
N LEU A 222 9.27 -9.97 -7.41
CA LEU A 222 7.84 -10.11 -7.67
C LEU A 222 7.08 -10.74 -6.51
N GLU A 223 7.60 -11.86 -5.97
CA GLU A 223 6.94 -12.56 -4.85
C GLU A 223 6.97 -11.73 -3.56
N LYS A 224 8.12 -11.13 -3.25
CA LYS A 224 8.30 -10.31 -2.05
C LYS A 224 7.41 -9.07 -2.04
N ASP A 225 7.27 -8.44 -3.20
CA ASP A 225 6.54 -7.18 -3.36
C ASP A 225 5.13 -7.38 -3.93
N ALA A 226 4.62 -8.61 -3.99
CA ALA A 226 3.30 -8.94 -4.55
C ALA A 226 2.15 -8.14 -3.93
N TRP A 227 2.26 -7.77 -2.65
CA TRP A 227 1.26 -6.94 -1.97
C TRP A 227 1.14 -5.53 -2.58
N LYS A 228 2.20 -4.98 -3.17
CA LYS A 228 2.16 -3.67 -3.83
C LYS A 228 1.44 -3.75 -5.17
N GLU A 229 1.67 -4.81 -5.95
CA GLU A 229 0.91 -5.06 -7.19
C GLU A 229 -0.58 -5.25 -6.87
N ALA A 230 -0.89 -6.03 -5.82
CA ALA A 230 -2.26 -6.19 -5.35
C ALA A 230 -2.90 -4.85 -4.94
N LEU A 231 -2.14 -3.95 -4.30
CA LEU A 231 -2.62 -2.60 -4.01
C LEU A 231 -2.88 -1.80 -5.29
N LEU A 232 -1.92 -1.76 -6.23
CA LEU A 232 -2.07 -1.02 -7.49
C LEU A 232 -3.33 -1.42 -8.25
N LEU A 233 -3.57 -2.72 -8.40
CA LEU A 233 -4.73 -3.24 -9.14
C LEU A 233 -6.07 -2.91 -8.47
N ARG A 234 -6.08 -2.61 -7.17
CA ARG A 234 -7.30 -2.23 -6.43
C ARG A 234 -7.58 -0.73 -6.51
N ILE A 235 -6.62 0.11 -6.88
CA ILE A 235 -6.77 1.58 -6.86
C ILE A 235 -7.89 2.01 -7.81
N GLU A 236 -8.02 1.42 -9.00
CA GLU A 236 -9.06 1.82 -9.96
C GLU A 236 -10.46 1.44 -9.48
N GLU A 237 -10.63 0.27 -8.86
CA GLU A 237 -11.93 -0.23 -8.42
C GLU A 237 -12.38 0.36 -7.08
N GLU A 238 -11.46 0.54 -6.14
CA GLU A 238 -11.77 0.96 -4.77
C GLU A 238 -11.42 2.43 -4.48
N GLY A 239 -10.55 3.05 -5.29
CA GLY A 239 -10.10 4.42 -5.09
C GLY A 239 -11.19 5.43 -5.43
N ILE A 240 -11.37 6.40 -4.55
CA ILE A 240 -12.39 7.45 -4.65
C ILE A 240 -11.69 8.80 -4.79
N PRO A 241 -11.60 9.36 -6.02
CA PRO A 241 -11.13 10.72 -6.21
C PRO A 241 -12.07 11.72 -5.52
N CYS A 242 -11.53 12.45 -4.54
CA CYS A 242 -12.25 13.43 -3.75
C CYS A 242 -11.83 14.83 -4.14
N LYS A 243 -12.84 15.69 -4.41
CA LYS A 243 -12.62 17.11 -4.72
C LYS A 243 -13.07 17.97 -3.55
N LYS A 244 -12.35 19.06 -3.32
CA LYS A 244 -12.79 20.09 -2.36
C LYS A 244 -13.94 20.96 -2.88
N TYR A 245 -14.01 21.18 -4.19
CA TYR A 245 -15.03 22.01 -4.84
C TYR A 245 -15.68 21.24 -5.99
N ALA A 246 -16.96 21.51 -6.26
CA ALA A 246 -17.65 20.93 -7.40
C ALA A 246 -17.15 21.57 -8.71
N ASP A 247 -16.82 20.73 -9.68
CA ASP A 247 -16.53 21.10 -11.06
C ASP A 247 -17.04 20.00 -12.02
N ASP A 248 -17.01 20.30 -13.31
CA ASP A 248 -17.46 19.41 -14.39
C ASP A 248 -16.34 18.48 -14.89
N ASN A 249 -15.19 18.44 -14.19
CA ASN A 249 -14.07 17.59 -14.57
C ASN A 249 -14.28 16.14 -14.10
N GLN A 250 -13.70 15.19 -14.82
CA GLN A 250 -13.66 13.79 -14.45
C GLN A 250 -12.24 13.44 -13.97
N TYR A 251 -12.14 12.72 -12.86
CA TYR A 251 -10.87 12.33 -12.27
C TYR A 251 -10.84 10.84 -12.10
N ARG A 252 -9.72 10.22 -12.47
CA ARG A 252 -9.47 8.80 -12.27
C ARG A 252 -8.12 8.61 -11.60
N VAL A 253 -8.09 7.69 -10.64
CA VAL A 253 -6.85 7.16 -10.05
C VAL A 253 -6.76 5.70 -10.46
N ILE A 254 -5.61 5.31 -10.98
CA ILE A 254 -5.42 3.97 -11.57
C ILE A 254 -4.07 3.44 -11.09
N GLY A 255 -3.97 2.15 -10.82
CA GLY A 255 -2.70 1.46 -10.65
C GLY A 255 -2.53 0.39 -11.71
N LEU A 256 -1.37 0.32 -12.32
CA LEU A 256 -1.07 -0.69 -13.33
C LEU A 256 -0.47 -1.95 -12.70
N PRO A 257 -0.55 -3.11 -13.39
CA PRO A 257 0.32 -4.24 -13.09
C PRO A 257 1.79 -3.81 -13.03
N PHE A 258 2.64 -4.59 -12.38
CA PHE A 258 4.08 -4.30 -12.42
C PHE A 258 4.60 -4.31 -13.85
N PHE A 259 5.49 -3.37 -14.16
CA PHE A 259 6.29 -3.49 -15.39
C PHE A 259 7.41 -4.50 -15.13
N ASN A 260 7.30 -5.68 -15.73
CA ASN A 260 8.35 -6.69 -15.76
C ASN A 260 8.32 -7.39 -17.12
N GLU A 261 9.40 -7.27 -17.90
CA GLU A 261 9.48 -7.76 -19.28
C GLU A 261 9.34 -9.29 -19.39
N GLU A 262 9.64 -10.04 -18.32
CA GLU A 262 9.66 -11.50 -18.33
C GLU A 262 8.30 -12.14 -17.98
N TYR A 263 7.59 -11.58 -17.00
CA TYR A 263 6.45 -12.24 -16.34
C TYR A 263 5.18 -11.39 -16.19
N ARG A 264 5.20 -10.10 -16.54
CA ARG A 264 4.05 -9.18 -16.41
C ARG A 264 3.76 -8.32 -17.63
N LEU A 265 4.57 -8.44 -18.68
CA LEU A 265 4.47 -7.55 -19.83
C LEU A 265 3.10 -7.66 -20.53
N ALA A 266 2.56 -8.87 -20.68
CA ALA A 266 1.27 -9.07 -21.34
C ALA A 266 0.10 -8.46 -20.55
N GLU A 267 0.10 -8.61 -19.23
CA GLU A 267 -0.91 -7.99 -18.35
C GLU A 267 -0.82 -6.46 -18.40
N LEU A 268 0.40 -5.93 -18.37
CA LEU A 268 0.63 -4.50 -18.47
C LEU A 268 0.22 -3.95 -19.84
N GLU A 269 0.61 -4.60 -20.95
CA GLU A 269 0.24 -4.19 -22.31
C GLU A 269 -1.28 -4.14 -22.47
N LYS A 270 -1.98 -5.18 -21.98
CA LYS A 270 -3.44 -5.21 -21.97
C LYS A 270 -4.05 -4.07 -21.15
N ALA A 271 -3.47 -3.74 -20.00
CA ALA A 271 -3.93 -2.58 -19.21
C ALA A 271 -3.67 -1.27 -19.97
N MET A 272 -2.52 -1.15 -20.64
CA MET A 272 -2.10 0.02 -21.41
C MET A 272 -2.94 0.25 -22.68
N GLU A 273 -3.47 -0.82 -23.29
CA GLU A 273 -4.37 -0.74 -24.45
C GLU A 273 -5.59 0.16 -24.19
N SER A 274 -6.07 0.22 -22.94
CA SER A 274 -7.21 1.06 -22.55
C SER A 274 -6.97 2.57 -22.71
N PHE A 275 -5.69 2.99 -22.73
CA PHE A 275 -5.31 4.41 -22.95
C PHE A 275 -4.99 4.71 -24.42
N ILE A 276 -4.88 3.68 -25.26
CA ILE A 276 -4.48 3.79 -26.68
C ILE A 276 -5.64 3.52 -27.62
N THR A 277 -6.52 2.58 -27.29
CA THR A 277 -7.65 2.19 -28.12
C THR A 277 -8.92 2.85 -27.62
N THR A 278 -9.69 3.48 -28.52
CA THR A 278 -11.04 3.94 -28.19
C THR A 278 -11.95 2.70 -28.23
N LEU A 279 -12.62 2.38 -27.13
CA LEU A 279 -13.77 1.46 -27.17
C LEU A 279 -14.88 2.04 -28.05
#